data_AF-A0A5Y3V6X8-F1
#
_entry.id   AF-A0A5Y3V6X8-F1
#
_cell.length_a   1.000
_cell.length_b   1.000
_cell.length_c   1.000
_cell.angle_alpha   90.00
_cell.angle_beta   90.00
_cell.angle_gamma   90.00
#
_symmetry.space_group_name_H-M   'P 1'
#
loop_
_entity.id
_entity.type
_entity.pdbx_description
1 polymer ?
#
loop_
_entity_poly.entity_id
_entity_poly.type
_entity_poly.pdbx_seq_one_letter_code
_entity_poly.pdbx_strand_id
1 'polypeptide(L)'
;MNSKNVELNAAKERLAKLIDDLNLLEREYDKALEHAASYHGYDENIENARDERARSVFVSMNEVKNQIMNQTKFIEALVTDY
;
A
#
# COMPACT_ATOMS: atom_id res chain seq x y z
N MET A 1 -25.66 1.71 -21.08
CA MET A 1 -24.30 1.22 -21.39
C MET A 1 -23.18 2.23 -21.11
N ASN A 2 -23.41 3.56 -21.14
CA ASN A 2 -22.32 4.54 -20.92
C ASN A 2 -21.85 4.65 -19.45
N SER A 3 -22.78 4.59 -18.48
CA SER A 3 -22.48 4.68 -17.04
C SER A 3 -21.56 3.58 -16.51
N LYS A 4 -21.76 2.32 -16.94
CA LYS A 4 -20.94 1.17 -16.50
C LYS A 4 -19.49 1.25 -17.00
N ASN A 5 -19.27 1.75 -18.22
CA ASN A 5 -17.91 1.92 -18.76
C ASN A 5 -17.15 3.03 -18.00
N VAL A 6 -17.84 4.13 -17.68
CA VAL A 6 -17.28 5.20 -16.82
C VAL A 6 -16.90 4.65 -15.44
N GLU A 7 -17.78 3.86 -14.82
CA GLU A 7 -17.52 3.24 -13.52
C GLU A 7 -16.35 2.25 -13.54
N LEU A 8 -16.27 1.42 -14.59
CA LEU A 8 -15.16 0.49 -14.78
C LEU A 8 -13.81 1.22 -14.98
N ASN A 9 -13.79 2.31 -15.74
CA ASN A 9 -12.57 3.09 -15.95
C ASN A 9 -12.13 3.80 -14.66
N ALA A 10 -13.07 4.41 -13.93
CA ALA A 10 -12.79 5.00 -12.63
C ALA A 10 -12.27 3.96 -11.63
N ALA A 11 -12.83 2.74 -11.66
CA ALA A 11 -12.38 1.64 -10.82
C ALA A 11 -10.95 1.20 -11.15
N LYS A 12 -10.59 1.14 -12.44
CA LYS A 12 -9.22 0.84 -12.91
C LYS A 12 -8.22 1.94 -12.55
N GLU A 13 -8.60 3.20 -12.71
CA GLU A 13 -7.76 4.34 -12.31
C GLU A 13 -7.48 4.33 -10.81
N ARG A 14 -8.50 4.02 -9.99
CA ARG A 14 -8.31 3.87 -8.55
C ARG A 14 -7.37 2.72 -8.21
N LEU A 15 -7.50 1.58 -8.89
CA LEU A 15 -6.59 0.44 -8.71
C LEU A 15 -5.14 0.81 -9.05
N ALA A 16 -4.91 1.53 -10.14
CA ALA A 16 -3.58 1.99 -10.52
C ALA A 16 -2.95 2.90 -9.44
N LYS A 17 -3.71 3.85 -8.90
CA LYS A 17 -3.24 4.70 -7.79
C LYS A 17 -2.87 3.90 -6.54
N LEU A 18 -3.69 2.91 -6.17
CA LEU A 18 -3.38 2.05 -5.02
C LEU A 18 -2.11 1.23 -5.23
N ILE A 19 -1.82 0.80 -6.45
CA ILE A 19 -0.57 0.11 -6.79
C ILE A 19 0.63 1.06 -6.69
N ASP A 20 0.49 2.30 -7.17
CA ASP A 20 1.53 3.32 -7.05
C ASP A 20 1.81 3.67 -5.58
N ASP A 21 0.76 3.82 -4.77
CA ASP A 21 0.86 4.05 -3.32
C ASP A 21 1.56 2.88 -2.62
N LEU A 22 1.23 1.64 -2.98
CA LEU A 22 1.89 0.45 -2.44
C LEU A 22 3.38 0.43 -2.80
N ASN A 23 3.74 0.72 -4.05
CA ASN A 23 5.14 0.79 -4.49
C ASN A 23 5.94 1.86 -3.74
N LEU A 24 5.31 2.99 -3.40
CA LEU A 24 5.94 4.03 -2.60
C LEU A 24 6.20 3.54 -1.17
N LEU A 25 5.19 2.94 -0.54
CA LEU A 25 5.30 2.41 0.82
C LEU A 25 6.34 1.29 0.93
N GLU A 26 6.44 0.41 -0.07
CA GLU A 26 7.47 -0.63 -0.12
C GLU A 26 8.88 -0.02 -0.10
N ARG A 27 9.11 1.05 -0.88
CA ARG A 27 10.39 1.77 -0.86
C ARG A 27 10.67 2.47 0.47
N GLU A 28 9.63 2.98 1.13
CA GLU A 28 9.77 3.59 2.45
C GLU A 28 10.08 2.55 3.53
N TYR A 29 9.49 1.38 3.42
CA TYR A 29 9.74 0.25 4.31
C TYR A 29 11.17 -0.25 4.16
N ASP A 30 11.64 -0.45 2.92
CA ASP A 30 13.02 -0.84 2.64
C ASP A 30 14.02 0.16 3.22
N LYS A 31 13.77 1.47 3.03
CA LYS A 31 14.60 2.52 3.64
C LYS A 31 14.58 2.48 5.16
N ALA A 32 13.44 2.19 5.78
CA ALA A 32 13.35 2.06 7.24
C ALA A 32 14.18 0.87 7.74
N LEU A 33 14.17 -0.25 7.01
CA LEU A 33 14.98 -1.43 7.32
C LEU A 33 16.48 -1.18 7.09
N GLU A 34 16.87 -0.51 6.02
CA GLU A 34 18.27 -0.13 5.77
C GLU A 34 18.80 0.78 6.87
N HIS A 35 18.02 1.81 7.24
CA HIS A 35 18.37 2.69 8.36
C HIS A 35 18.56 1.87 9.64
N ALA A 36 17.74 0.84 9.83
CA ALA A 36 17.83 -0.02 10.99
C ALA A 36 19.05 -0.93 11.02
N ALA A 37 19.42 -1.49 9.87
CA ALA A 37 20.62 -2.29 9.73
C ALA A 37 21.92 -1.46 9.89
N SER A 38 21.88 -0.18 9.51
CA SER A 38 23.04 0.72 9.59
C SER A 38 23.33 1.30 10.97
N TYR A 39 22.39 1.19 11.91
CA TYR A 39 22.55 1.71 13.27
C TYR A 39 23.29 0.69 14.15
N HIS A 40 24.52 1.03 14.56
CA HIS A 40 25.37 0.22 15.44
C HIS A 40 25.46 0.77 16.87
N GLY A 41 24.60 1.73 17.24
CA GLY A 41 24.52 2.25 18.61
C GLY A 41 23.62 1.39 19.50
N TYR A 42 23.60 1.72 20.79
CA TYR A 42 22.76 1.06 21.81
C TYR A 42 21.88 2.10 22.53
N ASP A 43 21.27 3.00 21.76
CA ASP A 43 20.31 3.97 22.30
C ASP A 43 18.90 3.43 22.09
N GLU A 44 18.28 2.99 23.17
CA GLU A 44 16.95 2.40 23.19
C GLU A 44 15.88 3.34 22.61
N ASN A 45 16.03 4.67 22.76
CA ASN A 45 15.08 5.62 22.18
C ASN A 45 15.18 5.63 20.65
N ILE A 46 16.40 5.53 20.11
CA ILE A 46 16.64 5.48 18.67
C ILE A 46 16.13 4.16 18.08
N GLU A 47 16.37 3.04 18.77
CA GLU A 47 15.87 1.72 18.36
C GLU A 47 14.34 1.66 18.37
N ASN A 48 13.68 2.18 19.41
CA ASN A 48 12.23 2.22 19.49
C ASN A 48 11.61 3.10 18.40
N ALA A 49 12.16 4.29 18.15
CA ALA A 49 11.65 5.18 17.11
C ALA A 49 11.76 4.56 15.70
N ARG A 50 12.84 3.81 15.46
CA ARG A 50 13.11 3.08 14.22
C ARG A 50 12.15 1.91 14.01
N ASP A 51 11.97 1.08 15.03
CA ASP A 51 11.08 -0.08 14.97
C ASP A 51 9.63 0.37 14.81
N GLU A 52 9.24 1.48 15.46
CA GLU A 52 7.92 2.07 15.29
C GLU A 52 7.70 2.60 13.87
N ARG A 53 8.72 3.24 13.27
CA ARG A 53 8.64 3.69 11.88
C ARG A 53 8.44 2.51 10.92
N ALA A 54 9.24 1.45 11.04
CA ALA A 54 9.09 0.27 10.20
C ALA A 54 7.72 -0.40 10.39
N ARG A 55 7.24 -0.50 11.64
CA ARG A 55 5.92 -1.03 11.97
C ARG A 55 4.80 -0.20 11.34
N SER A 56 4.87 1.12 11.46
CA SER A 56 3.86 2.03 10.91
C SER A 56 3.74 1.86 9.38
N VAL A 57 4.86 1.84 8.66
CA VAL A 57 4.85 1.64 7.20
C VAL A 57 4.30 0.26 6.85
N PHE A 58 4.68 -0.79 7.57
CA PHE A 58 4.15 -2.15 7.36
C PHE A 58 2.63 -2.23 7.55
N VAL A 59 2.08 -1.55 8.56
CA VAL A 59 0.62 -1.46 8.77
C VAL A 59 -0.04 -0.78 7.57
N SER A 60 0.46 0.38 7.14
CA SER A 60 -0.09 1.09 5.98
C SER A 60 -0.03 0.25 4.69
N MET A 61 1.05 -0.51 4.47
CA MET A 61 1.14 -1.43 3.34
C MET A 61 0.03 -2.48 3.36
N ASN A 62 -0.27 -3.06 4.52
CA ASN A 62 -1.34 -4.06 4.65
C ASN A 62 -2.72 -3.46 4.41
N GLU A 63 -2.96 -2.23 4.86
CA GLU A 63 -4.19 -1.50 4.58
C GLU A 63 -4.37 -1.27 3.08
N VAL A 64 -3.33 -0.79 2.37
CA VAL A 64 -3.37 -0.59 0.91
C VAL A 64 -3.57 -1.92 0.18
N LYS A 65 -2.91 -3.00 0.60
CA LYS A 65 -3.13 -4.35 0.03
C LYS A 65 -4.58 -4.81 0.16
N ASN A 66 -5.22 -4.56 1.31
CA ASN A 66 -6.63 -4.85 1.50
C ASN A 66 -7.53 -4.00 0.59
N GLN A 67 -7.20 -2.73 0.41
CA GLN A 67 -7.92 -1.85 -0.52
C GLN A 67 -7.78 -2.32 -1.97
N ILE A 68 -6.58 -2.74 -2.40
CA ILE A 68 -6.34 -3.34 -3.72
C ILE A 68 -7.21 -4.59 -3.90
N MET A 69 -7.22 -5.50 -2.93
CA MET A 69 -8.05 -6.71 -2.99
C MET A 69 -9.54 -6.37 -3.16
N ASN A 70 -10.05 -5.43 -2.38
CA ASN A 70 -11.45 -5.00 -2.46
C ASN A 70 -11.75 -4.34 -3.81
N GLN A 71 -10.83 -3.53 -4.33
CA GLN A 71 -10.96 -2.88 -5.62
C GLN A 71 -10.96 -3.88 -6.79
N THR A 72 -10.12 -4.91 -6.73
CA THR A 72 -10.10 -6.01 -7.72
C THR A 72 -11.42 -6.76 -7.71
N LYS A 73 -11.94 -7.15 -6.53
CA LYS A 73 -13.25 -7.79 -6.40
C LYS A 73 -14.38 -6.93 -6.98
N PHE A 74 -14.32 -5.62 -6.76
CA PHE A 74 -15.31 -4.70 -7.32
C PHE A 74 -15.24 -4.66 -8.86
N ILE A 75 -14.04 -4.60 -9.44
CA ILE A 75 -13.86 -4.67 -10.91
C ILE A 75 -14.37 -6.01 -11.45
N GLU A 76 -14.07 -7.12 -10.80
CA GLU A 76 -14.58 -8.45 -11.19
C GLU A 76 -16.11 -8.50 -11.20
N ALA A 77 -16.76 -7.94 -10.17
CA ALA A 77 -18.22 -7.86 -10.12
C ALA A 77 -18.78 -7.00 -11.27
N LEU A 78 -18.19 -5.83 -11.53
CA LEU A 78 -18.58 -4.96 -12.64
C LEU A 78 -18.47 -5.65 -14.00
N VAL A 79 -17.47 -6.52 -14.18
CA VAL A 79 -17.23 -7.27 -15.42
C VAL A 79 -18.11 -8.53 -15.52
N THR A 80 -18.43 -9.17 -14.40
CA THR A 80 -19.29 -10.38 -14.39
C THR A 80 -20.76 -10.03 -14.61
N ASP A 81 -21.17 -8.81 -14.25
CA ASP A 81 -22.49 -8.25 -14.57
C ASP A 81 -22.62 -7.75 -16.04
N TYR A 82 -21.71 -8.15 -16.95
CA TYR A 82 -21.77 -7.93 -18.42
C TYR A 82 -22.22 -9.20 -19.16
#